data_AF-F7PWL9-F1
#
_entry.id   AF-F7PWL9-F1
#
_cell.length_a   1.000
_cell.length_b   1.000
_cell.length_c   1.000
_cell.angle_alpha   90.00
_cell.angle_beta   90.00
_cell.angle_gamma   90.00
#
_symmetry.space_group_name_H-M   'P 1'
#
loop_
_entity.id
_entity.type
_entity.pdbx_description
1 polymer ?
#
loop_
_entity_poly.entity_id
_entity_poly.type
_entity_poly.pdbx_seq_one_letter_code
_entity_poly.pdbx_strand_id
1 'polypeptide(L)'
;MDCNECNEKKQDCKTCTSDDLDCCPMCGKGGISVRYITVENIIEPMIIDDVSFYKDEQFYLCKSRDCQVSYYTSSGARLFIDQLKVPIWYKGKPDKYIVCYCKDITLKDIISSVNTISGNVNDITVEDVCRYLEKPVGAGKCLYHNPTGKSCRPLFQNAIEYAKTQFK
;
A
#
# COMPACT_ATOMS: atom_id res chain seq x y z
N MET A 1 -14.11 -19.92 -23.78
CA MET A 1 -14.67 -20.89 -22.82
C MET A 1 -15.07 -20.10 -21.60
N ASP A 2 -16.38 -20.06 -21.36
CA ASP A 2 -17.04 -19.19 -20.38
C ASP A 2 -16.79 -19.64 -18.94
N CYS A 3 -16.49 -18.69 -18.06
CA CYS A 3 -16.53 -18.89 -16.61
C CYS A 3 -17.93 -18.54 -16.10
N ASN A 4 -18.82 -19.53 -16.06
CA ASN A 4 -19.97 -19.50 -15.18
C ASN A 4 -19.62 -20.19 -13.86
N GLU A 5 -20.04 -19.55 -12.77
CA GLU A 5 -20.08 -20.02 -11.37
C GLU A 5 -18.79 -19.89 -10.54
N CYS A 6 -18.65 -18.71 -9.91
CA CYS A 6 -17.97 -18.59 -8.62
C CYS A 6 -18.96 -18.03 -7.59
N ASN A 7 -19.52 -18.93 -6.77
CA ASN A 7 -20.35 -18.59 -5.63
C ASN A 7 -19.47 -18.32 -4.40
N GLU A 8 -19.67 -17.12 -3.83
CA GLU A 8 -19.42 -16.69 -2.45
C GLU A 8 -17.98 -16.60 -1.87
N LYS A 9 -17.55 -15.32 -1.71
CA LYS A 9 -16.66 -14.78 -0.66
C LYS A 9 -15.18 -15.20 -0.65
N LYS A 10 -14.38 -14.60 -1.54
CA LYS A 10 -12.98 -14.20 -1.29
C LYS A 10 -12.63 -13.06 -2.25
N GLN A 11 -12.11 -11.95 -1.72
CA GLN A 11 -11.84 -10.73 -2.47
C GLN A 11 -10.83 -11.02 -3.60
N ASP A 12 -11.34 -10.96 -4.83
CA ASP A 12 -10.73 -11.49 -6.06
C ASP A 12 -9.35 -10.91 -6.37
N CYS A 13 -8.32 -11.76 -6.30
CA CYS A 13 -7.15 -11.60 -7.15
C CYS A 13 -7.52 -12.15 -8.54
N LYS A 14 -8.06 -11.28 -9.42
CA LYS A 14 -8.27 -11.61 -10.83
C LYS A 14 -6.98 -12.23 -11.38
N THR A 15 -7.02 -13.51 -11.73
CA THR A 15 -5.94 -14.18 -12.46
C THR A 15 -5.86 -13.54 -13.83
N CYS A 16 -4.67 -13.04 -14.16
CA CYS A 16 -4.40 -12.46 -15.46
C CYS A 16 -4.42 -13.52 -16.56
N THR A 17 -4.75 -13.11 -17.77
CA THR A 17 -4.43 -13.90 -18.96
C THR A 17 -3.04 -13.48 -19.48
N SER A 18 -2.37 -14.36 -20.23
CA SER A 18 -0.97 -14.20 -20.64
C SER A 18 -0.66 -12.96 -21.48
N ASP A 19 -1.68 -12.25 -21.96
CA ASP A 19 -1.56 -11.09 -22.85
C ASP A 19 -1.71 -9.74 -22.10
N ASP A 20 -1.93 -9.79 -20.79
CA ASP A 20 -2.17 -8.61 -19.96
C ASP A 20 -0.83 -7.98 -19.49
N LEU A 21 -0.45 -6.85 -20.09
CA LEU A 21 0.77 -6.07 -19.76
C LEU A 21 0.82 -5.55 -18.31
N ASP A 22 -0.30 -5.60 -17.58
CA ASP A 22 -0.40 -5.13 -16.20
C ASP A 22 -0.21 -6.25 -15.16
N CYS A 23 0.33 -7.40 -15.57
CA CYS A 23 0.45 -8.57 -14.72
C CYS A 23 1.86 -8.80 -14.21
N CYS A 24 1.96 -9.13 -12.92
CA CYS A 24 3.23 -9.34 -12.29
C CYS A 24 3.94 -10.55 -12.93
N PRO A 25 5.15 -10.37 -13.51
CA PRO A 25 5.85 -11.44 -14.22
C PRO A 25 6.33 -12.58 -13.30
N MET A 26 6.21 -12.42 -11.98
CA MET A 26 6.54 -13.47 -11.01
C MET A 26 5.33 -14.31 -10.58
N CYS A 27 4.15 -13.70 -10.41
CA CYS A 27 3.00 -14.40 -9.82
C CYS A 27 1.71 -14.35 -10.65
N GLY A 28 1.74 -13.75 -11.85
CA GLY A 28 0.60 -13.70 -12.77
C GLY A 28 -0.63 -12.96 -12.23
N LYS A 29 -0.48 -12.15 -11.18
CA LYS A 29 -1.56 -11.35 -10.59
C LYS A 29 -1.38 -9.89 -10.99
N GLY A 30 -2.51 -9.21 -11.20
CA GLY A 30 -2.50 -7.80 -11.60
C GLY A 30 -1.89 -6.87 -10.55
N GLY A 31 -1.41 -5.72 -11.01
CA GLY A 31 -0.84 -4.68 -10.18
C GLY A 31 -1.72 -3.44 -10.04
N ILE A 32 -1.18 -2.43 -9.36
CA ILE A 32 -1.72 -1.06 -9.34
C ILE A 32 -0.74 -0.22 -10.16
N SER A 33 -1.21 0.54 -11.15
CA SER A 33 -0.35 1.51 -11.86
C SER A 33 0.23 2.53 -10.87
N VAL A 34 1.55 2.73 -10.94
CA VAL A 34 2.32 3.65 -10.12
C VAL A 34 3.24 4.48 -11.02
N ARG A 35 3.46 5.74 -10.67
CA ARG A 35 4.38 6.63 -11.42
C ARG A 35 5.82 6.36 -11.00
N TYR A 36 6.77 6.47 -11.93
CA TYR A 36 8.21 6.34 -11.63
C TYR A 36 8.65 7.20 -10.44
N ILE A 37 8.17 8.44 -10.34
CA ILE A 37 8.51 9.34 -9.21
C ILE A 37 8.17 8.73 -7.84
N THR A 38 7.10 7.93 -7.73
CA THR A 38 6.80 7.20 -6.50
C THR A 38 7.84 6.11 -6.26
N VAL A 39 8.14 5.30 -7.29
CA VAL A 39 9.09 4.19 -7.19
C VAL A 39 10.47 4.69 -6.78
N GLU A 40 11.00 5.72 -7.47
CA GLU A 40 12.27 6.37 -7.17
C GLU A 40 12.35 6.86 -5.71
N ASN A 41 11.24 7.38 -5.16
CA ASN A 41 11.21 7.85 -3.78
C ASN A 41 11.04 6.73 -2.74
N ILE A 42 10.73 5.49 -3.15
CA ILE A 42 10.50 4.35 -2.24
C ILE A 42 11.65 3.34 -2.26
N ILE A 43 12.35 3.19 -3.38
CA ILE A 43 13.49 2.28 -3.51
C ILE A 43 14.73 2.77 -2.74
N GLU A 44 15.61 1.83 -2.43
CA GLU A 44 16.92 2.09 -1.84
C GLU A 44 17.77 3.00 -2.74
N PRO A 45 18.50 3.99 -2.19
CA PRO A 45 19.26 4.94 -2.99
C PRO A 45 20.27 4.29 -3.94
N MET A 46 20.85 3.17 -3.52
CA MET A 46 21.88 2.45 -4.28
C MET A 46 21.39 1.84 -5.60
N ILE A 47 20.08 1.70 -5.80
CA ILE A 47 19.50 1.14 -7.03
C ILE A 47 18.78 2.18 -7.89
N ILE A 48 18.78 3.46 -7.51
CA ILE A 48 18.05 4.50 -8.26
C ILE A 48 18.57 4.60 -9.70
N ASP A 49 19.89 4.65 -9.88
CA ASP A 49 20.51 4.79 -11.20
C ASP A 49 20.14 3.61 -12.11
N ASP A 50 20.17 2.38 -11.59
CA ASP A 50 19.79 1.16 -12.32
C ASP A 50 18.31 1.19 -12.75
N VAL A 51 17.43 1.65 -11.85
CA VAL A 51 15.98 1.72 -12.12
C VAL A 51 15.63 2.87 -13.06
N SER A 52 16.45 3.93 -13.09
CA SER A 52 16.22 5.11 -13.94
C SER A 52 16.22 4.78 -15.45
N PHE A 53 16.84 3.67 -15.86
CA PHE A 53 16.77 3.15 -17.22
C PHE A 53 15.32 2.89 -17.68
N TYR A 54 14.43 2.55 -16.75
CA TYR A 54 13.03 2.23 -17.02
C TYR A 54 12.07 3.40 -16.72
N LYS A 55 12.56 4.62 -16.47
CA LYS A 55 11.75 5.75 -15.98
C LYS A 55 10.56 6.13 -16.88
N ASP A 56 10.69 5.87 -18.18
CA ASP A 56 9.69 6.18 -19.20
C ASP A 56 8.67 5.04 -19.40
N GLU A 57 8.84 3.91 -18.71
CA GLU A 57 7.89 2.81 -18.69
C GLU A 57 6.77 2.98 -17.67
N GLN A 58 5.69 2.24 -17.87
CA GLN A 58 4.64 2.12 -16.87
C GLN A 58 5.10 1.16 -15.76
N PHE A 59 5.14 1.66 -14.52
CA PHE A 59 5.37 0.83 -13.34
C PHE A 59 4.05 0.35 -12.74
N TYR A 60 4.10 -0.83 -12.13
CA TYR A 60 3.00 -1.44 -11.41
C TYR A 60 3.47 -1.93 -10.05
N LEU A 61 2.66 -1.74 -9.02
CA LEU A 61 2.85 -2.35 -7.71
C LEU A 61 2.07 -3.68 -7.64
N CYS A 62 2.77 -4.79 -7.41
CA CYS A 62 2.16 -6.11 -7.31
C CYS A 62 1.25 -6.21 -6.08
N LYS A 63 -0.03 -6.58 -6.27
CA LYS A 63 -1.02 -6.68 -5.19
C LYS A 63 -0.93 -7.97 -4.37
N SER A 64 -0.20 -8.98 -4.84
CA SER A 64 -0.15 -10.29 -4.19
C SER A 64 0.65 -10.22 -2.90
N ARG A 65 0.02 -10.49 -1.75
CA ARG A 65 0.66 -10.52 -0.43
C ARG A 65 1.91 -11.41 -0.39
N ASP A 66 1.81 -12.62 -0.95
CA ASP A 66 2.87 -13.64 -0.83
C ASP A 66 3.94 -13.55 -1.94
N CYS A 67 3.83 -12.59 -2.86
CA CYS A 67 4.80 -12.40 -3.93
C CYS A 67 5.92 -11.43 -3.49
N GLN A 68 7.18 -11.85 -3.64
CA GLN A 68 8.36 -11.06 -3.27
C GLN A 68 8.62 -9.87 -4.20
N VAL A 69 7.99 -9.82 -5.38
CA VAL A 69 8.03 -8.62 -6.24
C VAL A 69 7.25 -7.49 -5.59
N SER A 70 7.89 -6.34 -5.42
CA SER A 70 7.26 -5.07 -5.06
C SER A 70 6.70 -4.42 -6.34
N TYR A 71 7.56 -3.80 -7.12
CA TYR A 71 7.22 -3.15 -8.38
C TYR A 71 7.67 -3.96 -9.60
N TYR A 72 7.03 -3.74 -10.72
CA TYR A 72 7.48 -4.23 -12.02
C TYR A 72 7.11 -3.24 -13.11
N THR A 73 7.78 -3.33 -14.25
CA THR A 73 7.52 -2.48 -15.42
C THR A 73 6.75 -3.25 -16.49
N SER A 74 6.21 -2.52 -17.48
CA SER A 74 5.59 -3.10 -18.67
C SER A 74 6.52 -4.01 -19.48
N SER A 75 7.84 -3.78 -19.46
CA SER A 75 8.83 -4.68 -20.08
C SER A 75 9.20 -5.89 -19.24
N GLY A 76 8.69 -6.00 -18.02
CA GLY A 76 8.93 -7.12 -17.12
C GLY A 76 10.15 -6.97 -16.21
N ALA A 77 10.77 -5.77 -16.14
CA ALA A 77 11.75 -5.50 -15.09
C ALA A 77 11.07 -5.59 -13.72
N ARG A 78 11.80 -6.08 -12.71
CA ARG A 78 11.25 -6.43 -11.39
C ARG A 78 12.07 -5.78 -10.29
N LEU A 79 11.37 -5.27 -9.29
CA LEU A 79 11.92 -4.87 -8.01
C LEU A 79 11.36 -5.77 -6.93
N PHE A 80 12.18 -6.05 -5.93
CA PHE A 80 11.86 -6.91 -4.81
C PHE A 80 11.57 -6.11 -3.55
N ILE A 81 10.92 -6.74 -2.57
CA ILE A 81 10.52 -6.09 -1.31
C ILE A 81 11.71 -5.63 -0.46
N ASP A 82 12.86 -6.30 -0.56
CA ASP A 82 14.11 -6.00 0.14
C ASP A 82 14.91 -4.85 -0.49
N GLN A 83 14.48 -4.37 -1.67
CA GLN A 83 15.05 -3.22 -2.36
C GLN A 83 14.32 -1.90 -2.03
N LEU A 84 13.45 -1.90 -1.02
CA LEU A 84 12.65 -0.74 -0.62
C LEU A 84 13.09 -0.19 0.74
N LYS A 85 13.08 1.14 0.87
CA LYS A 85 13.35 1.86 2.14
C LYS A 85 12.28 1.65 3.20
N VAL A 86 11.07 1.28 2.77
CA VAL A 86 9.90 1.11 3.64
C VAL A 86 9.15 -0.16 3.27
N PRO A 87 8.59 -0.89 4.25
CA PRO A 87 7.78 -2.06 3.96
C PRO A 87 6.48 -1.63 3.26
N ILE A 88 5.94 -2.51 2.41
CA ILE A 88 4.58 -2.36 1.89
C ILE A 88 3.65 -3.09 2.86
N TRP A 89 2.69 -2.37 3.45
CA TRP A 89 1.87 -2.83 4.58
C TRP A 89 1.13 -4.16 4.38
N TYR A 90 0.91 -4.60 3.14
CA TYR A 90 0.22 -5.86 2.83
C TYR A 90 1.13 -6.96 2.28
N LYS A 91 2.44 -6.71 2.10
CA LYS A 91 3.39 -7.69 1.56
C LYS A 91 3.98 -8.54 2.67
N GLY A 92 3.93 -9.86 2.49
CA GLY A 92 4.47 -10.85 3.42
C GLY A 92 3.94 -10.67 4.85
N LYS A 93 4.88 -10.57 5.78
CA LYS A 93 4.69 -10.24 7.20
C LYS A 93 5.56 -9.02 7.53
N PRO A 94 5.08 -7.80 7.29
CA PRO A 94 5.90 -6.62 7.52
C PRO A 94 6.10 -6.42 9.03
N ASP A 95 7.30 -6.01 9.43
CA ASP A 95 7.60 -5.69 10.83
C ASP A 95 6.74 -4.53 11.35
N LYS A 96 6.31 -3.65 10.44
CA LYS A 96 5.47 -2.48 10.72
C LYS A 96 4.34 -2.38 9.71
N TYR A 97 3.10 -2.38 10.20
CA TYR A 97 1.91 -2.07 9.41
C TYR A 97 1.71 -0.56 9.32
N ILE A 98 2.46 0.09 8.40
CA ILE A 98 2.38 1.53 8.18
C ILE A 98 1.10 1.87 7.41
N VAL A 99 0.28 2.75 7.99
CA VAL A 99 -0.98 3.22 7.41
C VAL A 99 -0.79 4.56 6.71
N CYS A 100 -0.03 5.48 7.30
CA CYS A 100 0.32 6.77 6.69
C CYS A 100 1.84 6.95 6.64
N TYR A 101 2.43 6.72 5.46
CA TYR A 101 3.87 6.88 5.23
C TYR A 101 4.33 8.33 5.38
N CYS A 102 3.52 9.31 4.99
CA CYS A 102 3.86 10.74 5.12
C CYS A 102 4.05 11.21 6.56
N LYS A 103 3.43 10.52 7.52
CA LYS A 103 3.36 10.92 8.94
C LYS A 103 3.95 9.88 9.88
N ASP A 104 4.43 8.77 9.32
CA ASP A 104 4.87 7.57 10.02
C ASP A 104 3.86 7.08 11.07
N ILE A 105 2.59 6.91 10.65
CA ILE A 105 1.51 6.40 11.51
C ILE A 105 1.24 4.94 11.17
N THR A 106 1.25 4.07 12.18
CA THR A 106 0.96 2.65 12.08
C THR A 106 -0.47 2.30 12.47
N LEU A 107 -0.88 1.07 12.13
CA LEU A 107 -2.11 0.47 12.67
C LEU A 107 -2.11 0.43 14.21
N LYS A 108 -0.96 0.16 14.84
CA LYS A 108 -0.83 0.15 16.31
C LYS A 108 -1.10 1.54 16.91
N ASP A 109 -0.56 2.58 16.30
CA ASP A 109 -0.77 3.96 16.76
C ASP A 109 -2.25 4.34 16.65
N ILE A 110 -2.91 3.94 15.56
CA ILE A 110 -4.34 4.20 15.34
C ILE A 110 -5.19 3.47 16.39
N ILE A 111 -4.92 2.19 16.65
CA ILE A 111 -5.63 1.42 17.68
C ILE A 111 -5.44 2.07 19.06
N SER A 112 -4.21 2.43 19.40
CA SER A 112 -3.91 3.11 20.67
C SER A 112 -4.64 4.45 20.79
N SER A 113 -4.67 5.24 19.72
CA SER A 113 -5.34 6.54 19.69
C SER A 113 -6.85 6.39 19.86
N VAL A 114 -7.47 5.49 19.09
CA VAL A 114 -8.92 5.22 19.15
C VAL A 114 -9.34 4.76 20.55
N ASN A 115 -8.50 3.97 21.22
CA ASN A 115 -8.77 3.51 22.59
C ASN A 115 -8.59 4.58 23.68
N THR A 116 -7.94 5.70 23.37
CA THR A 116 -7.56 6.71 24.37
C THR A 116 -8.28 8.05 24.18
N ILE A 117 -8.70 8.38 22.95
CA ILE A 117 -9.44 9.60 22.67
C ILE A 117 -10.77 9.57 23.42
N SER A 118 -10.98 10.54 24.32
CA SER A 118 -12.23 10.70 25.07
C SER A 118 -13.39 11.05 24.15
N GLY A 119 -14.57 10.51 24.44
CA GLY A 119 -15.81 10.78 23.71
C GLY A 119 -16.44 9.52 23.14
N ASN A 120 -17.39 9.69 22.22
CA ASN A 120 -17.99 8.57 21.51
C ASN A 120 -17.01 8.04 20.45
N VAL A 121 -16.57 6.79 20.62
CA VAL A 121 -15.61 6.13 19.73
C VAL A 121 -16.06 6.13 18.27
N ASN A 122 -17.37 6.14 18.02
CA ASN A 122 -17.94 6.13 16.67
C ASN A 122 -17.66 7.43 15.89
N ASP A 123 -17.41 8.53 16.58
CA ASP A 123 -17.23 9.86 15.99
C ASP A 123 -15.76 10.20 15.70
N ILE A 124 -14.83 9.29 16.02
CA ILE A 124 -13.38 9.51 15.84
C ILE A 124 -13.03 9.59 14.34
N THR A 125 -12.37 10.69 13.96
CA THR A 125 -11.92 10.96 12.59
C THR A 125 -10.41 10.73 12.37
N VAL A 126 -9.97 10.77 11.12
CA VAL A 126 -8.53 10.77 10.77
C VAL A 126 -7.83 11.98 11.40
N GLU A 127 -8.49 13.13 11.41
CA GLU A 127 -7.99 14.37 11.96
C GLU A 127 -7.87 14.31 13.49
N ASP A 128 -8.80 13.64 14.19
CA ASP A 128 -8.68 13.38 15.64
C ASP A 128 -7.45 12.55 15.97
N VAL A 129 -7.24 11.45 15.25
CA VAL A 129 -6.07 10.58 15.45
C VAL A 129 -4.77 11.34 15.14
N CYS A 130 -4.74 12.14 14.07
CA CYS A 130 -3.55 12.96 13.78
C CYS A 130 -3.28 13.98 14.89
N ARG A 131 -4.31 14.67 15.40
CA ARG A 131 -4.17 15.61 16.52
C ARG A 131 -3.67 14.93 17.79
N TYR A 132 -4.24 13.79 18.14
CA TYR A 132 -3.85 13.02 19.32
C TYR A 132 -2.39 12.55 19.26
N LEU A 133 -1.92 12.12 18.07
CA LEU A 133 -0.54 11.69 17.84
C LEU A 133 0.44 12.85 17.59
N GLU A 134 0.00 14.10 17.75
CA GLU A 134 0.79 15.31 17.46
C GLU A 134 1.38 15.31 16.02
N LYS A 135 0.61 14.77 15.06
CA LYS A 135 0.97 14.72 13.64
C LYS A 135 0.26 15.84 12.86
N PRO A 136 0.87 16.35 11.77
CA PRO A 136 0.23 17.37 10.94
C PRO A 136 -1.17 16.94 10.48
N VAL A 137 -2.15 17.83 10.56
CA VAL A 137 -3.51 17.58 10.05
C VAL A 137 -3.57 17.89 8.55
N GLY A 138 -4.36 17.12 7.80
CA GLY A 138 -4.60 17.36 6.37
C GLY A 138 -3.73 16.54 5.42
N ALA A 139 -3.66 17.01 4.17
CA ALA A 139 -3.05 16.28 3.07
C ALA A 139 -1.54 16.05 3.28
N GLY A 140 -1.06 14.89 2.84
CA GLY A 140 0.36 14.54 2.82
C GLY A 140 0.91 14.41 1.40
N LYS A 141 2.22 14.32 1.27
CA LYS A 141 2.95 14.11 0.01
C LYS A 141 2.91 12.63 -0.45
N CYS A 142 1.71 12.06 -0.55
CA CYS A 142 1.52 10.62 -0.76
C CYS A 142 2.09 10.12 -2.09
N LEU A 143 2.17 10.98 -3.10
CA LEU A 143 2.82 10.67 -4.38
C LEU A 143 4.27 10.22 -4.19
N TYR A 144 4.98 10.74 -3.19
CA TYR A 144 6.40 10.46 -2.94
C TYR A 144 6.60 9.41 -1.85
N HIS A 145 5.72 9.35 -0.85
CA HIS A 145 5.95 8.51 0.33
C HIS A 145 5.08 7.26 0.42
N ASN A 146 3.90 7.22 -0.24
CA ASN A 146 3.06 6.02 -0.20
C ASN A 146 3.50 5.08 -1.33
N PRO A 147 3.79 3.79 -1.08
CA PRO A 147 4.16 2.84 -2.13
C PRO A 147 3.18 2.75 -3.30
N THR A 148 1.91 3.09 -3.10
CA THR A 148 0.89 3.14 -4.17
C THR A 148 0.87 4.45 -4.97
N GLY A 149 1.58 5.48 -4.51
CA GLY A 149 1.49 6.85 -5.02
C GLY A 149 0.15 7.55 -4.74
N LYS A 150 -0.75 6.90 -3.99
CA LYS A 150 -2.13 7.35 -3.74
C LYS A 150 -2.34 7.81 -2.31
N SER A 151 -3.43 8.53 -2.07
CA SER A 151 -3.82 8.97 -0.73
C SER A 151 -3.96 7.78 0.23
N CYS A 152 -3.39 7.91 1.43
CA CYS A 152 -3.59 6.93 2.51
C CYS A 152 -4.98 7.03 3.17
N ARG A 153 -5.79 8.05 2.85
CA ARG A 153 -7.06 8.32 3.55
C ARG A 153 -8.00 7.10 3.60
N PRO A 154 -8.21 6.33 2.52
CA PRO A 154 -9.07 5.14 2.58
C PRO A 154 -8.51 4.05 3.52
N LEU A 155 -7.21 3.78 3.47
CA LEU A 155 -6.57 2.81 4.37
C LEU A 155 -6.64 3.28 5.84
N PHE A 156 -6.47 4.59 6.07
CA PHE A 156 -6.57 5.19 7.39
C PHE A 156 -7.97 5.05 7.97
N GLN A 157 -9.00 5.38 7.19
CA GLN A 157 -10.39 5.21 7.60
C GLN A 157 -10.70 3.74 7.93
N ASN A 158 -10.27 2.81 7.08
CA ASN A 158 -10.43 1.38 7.36
C ASN A 158 -9.70 0.94 8.62
N ALA A 159 -8.53 1.52 8.93
CA ALA A 159 -7.79 1.23 10.15
C ALA A 159 -8.50 1.77 11.40
N ILE A 160 -9.18 2.92 11.30
CA ILE A 160 -10.04 3.44 12.38
C ILE A 160 -11.24 2.51 12.60
N GLU A 161 -11.93 2.11 11.54
CA GLU A 161 -13.06 1.18 11.65
C GLU A 161 -12.62 -0.16 12.23
N TYR A 162 -11.47 -0.68 11.80
CA TYR A 162 -10.87 -1.85 12.42
C TYR A 162 -10.60 -1.63 13.91
N ALA A 163 -9.98 -0.51 14.29
CA ALA A 163 -9.68 -0.20 15.69
C ALA A 163 -10.95 -0.12 16.57
N LYS A 164 -12.06 0.42 16.06
CA LYS A 164 -13.35 0.45 16.76
C LYS A 164 -13.83 -0.96 17.15
N THR A 165 -13.59 -1.97 16.30
CA THR A 165 -13.94 -3.37 16.62
C THR A 165 -13.04 -4.00 17.69
N GLN A 166 -11.90 -3.38 18.00
CA GLN A 166 -10.98 -3.84 19.05
C GLN A 166 -11.31 -3.23 20.41
N PHE A 167 -12.17 -2.20 20.45
CA PHE A 167 -12.66 -1.59 21.67
C PHE A 167 -13.59 -2.59 22.37
N LYS A 168 -13.26 -2.95 23.62
CA LYS A 168 -14.07 -3.81 24.49
C LYS A 168 -14.58 -3.01 25.66
#